data_AF-A0A2V8ZU62-F1
#
_entry.id   AF-A0A2V8ZU62-F1
#
_cell.length_a   1.000
_cell.length_b   1.000
_cell.length_c   1.000
_cell.angle_alpha   90.00
_cell.angle_beta   90.00
_cell.angle_gamma   90.00
#
_symmetry.space_group_name_H-M   'P 1'
#
loop_
_entity.id
_entity.type
_entity.pdbx_description
1 polymer ?
#
loop_
_entity_poly.entity_id
_entity_poly.type
_entity_poly.pdbx_seq_one_letter_code
_entity_poly.pdbx_strand_id
1 'polypeptide(L)'
;SVLGLIASGRADDSEKLVKKAVERSTLNQTGTKPFHLRAALAPSFERDRGSNRTGDVEIWWASPTQWRREVRSPEFHQIAIVNGGREWQKNEGEYFPEWLRETSMALIEPVPLLNEVLKQVKDAEVKRLMGSTYFSWTMMSTDGKVEKGMGAGLAVKDSTGLLLYGGGLGWGGSYKDYKNFHGRMVAQTVSVGSPEVTAKVTTLEDLRDIPPGLFDTEATGGDVSLLRTAEVEETLLRKNLLPMEPVEWPALKDGPLEGAITTKIVVDRTGKVRELGSILSDNPGLSEAAGKTIGSMQFKPYLQDGMSVQVVSRITMPFKTVRPAGVETFDSAHNYFERGRHVSFPAAGNGQAYILHATFQVKVAAGTIENGQYMDTWKSDDEWRREATIGKSRFIRARHGEKRYLLSEGPDAGVLRVVLKAMEPIPAIDTFVESDWRMKWDTVGGVKTIRVLAGYESADGTLDTEQARGYWFDESGKLVKTYFRGIETQRIDFKDFSDVAIAREIRVLHDHQLGMLIRVTEMSAAATIPQNIFDLRGHQWKRAFTDEVR
;
A
#
# COMPACT_ATOMS: atom_id res chain seq x y z
N SER A 1 -13.44 6.98 30.61
CA SER A 1 -12.30 7.91 30.72
C SER A 1 -10.94 7.25 31.05
N VAL A 2 -10.75 5.94 30.82
CA VAL A 2 -9.40 5.29 30.85
C VAL A 2 -8.93 4.95 29.42
N LEU A 3 -9.86 4.62 28.51
CA LEU A 3 -9.60 4.45 27.07
C LEU A 3 -9.06 5.72 26.40
N GLY A 4 -9.54 6.91 26.80
CA GLY A 4 -9.03 8.19 26.29
C GLY A 4 -7.58 8.47 26.68
N LEU A 5 -7.15 8.05 27.87
CA LEU A 5 -5.78 8.26 28.37
C LEU A 5 -4.74 7.32 27.72
N ILE A 6 -5.13 6.10 27.37
CA ILE A 6 -4.23 5.13 26.70
C ILE A 6 -4.08 5.48 25.21
N ALA A 7 -5.16 5.93 24.55
CA ALA A 7 -5.11 6.39 23.18
C ALA A 7 -4.31 7.70 23.06
N SER A 8 -4.51 8.67 23.97
CA SER A 8 -3.76 9.93 23.97
C SER A 8 -2.26 9.72 24.22
N GLY A 9 -1.89 8.84 25.16
CA GLY A 9 -0.48 8.54 25.43
C GLY A 9 0.26 7.93 24.25
N ARG A 10 -0.41 7.08 23.46
CA ARG A 10 0.18 6.44 22.27
C ARG A 10 0.29 7.38 21.08
N ALA A 11 -0.67 8.30 20.91
CA ALA A 11 -0.62 9.33 19.88
C ALA A 11 0.53 10.32 20.16
N ASP A 12 0.66 10.79 21.41
CA ASP A 12 1.74 11.69 21.83
C ASP A 12 3.13 11.11 21.60
N ASP A 13 3.31 9.80 21.84
CA ASP A 13 4.59 9.13 21.60
C ASP A 13 4.91 8.98 20.11
N SER A 14 3.88 8.79 19.28
CA SER A 14 4.01 8.66 17.82
C SER A 14 4.45 9.98 17.19
N GLU A 15 3.80 11.08 17.55
CA GLU A 15 4.17 12.42 17.08
C GLU A 15 5.59 12.79 17.50
N LYS A 16 5.96 12.54 18.76
CA LYS A 16 7.32 12.81 19.26
C LYS A 16 8.37 12.02 18.50
N LEU A 17 8.10 10.74 18.21
CA LEU A 17 9.00 9.89 17.44
C LEU A 17 9.21 10.44 16.03
N VAL A 18 8.11 10.76 15.33
CA VAL A 18 8.16 11.30 13.96
C VAL A 18 8.85 12.66 13.94
N LYS A 19 8.43 13.58 14.81
CA LYS A 19 9.02 14.92 14.93
C LYS A 19 10.54 14.84 15.12
N LYS A 20 11.01 14.01 16.06
CA LYS A 20 12.44 13.81 16.31
C LYS A 20 13.17 13.22 15.10
N ALA A 21 12.56 12.25 14.40
CA ALA A 21 13.15 11.66 13.20
C ALA A 21 13.29 12.71 12.08
N VAL A 22 12.25 13.51 11.84
CA VAL A 22 12.24 14.59 10.85
C VAL A 22 13.27 15.66 11.21
N GLU A 23 13.25 16.21 12.42
CA GLU A 23 14.19 17.26 12.86
C GLU A 23 15.66 16.82 12.78
N ARG A 24 15.94 15.52 12.92
CA ARG A 24 17.30 14.97 12.75
C ARG A 24 17.68 14.81 11.28
N SER A 25 16.72 14.57 10.40
CA SER A 25 16.92 14.37 8.96
C SER A 25 16.84 15.66 8.13
N THR A 26 16.25 16.74 8.65
CA THR A 26 16.13 18.04 7.96
C THR A 26 17.43 18.84 8.06
N LEU A 27 17.91 19.36 6.94
CA LEU A 27 19.12 20.15 6.86
C LEU A 27 18.84 21.67 6.86
N ASN A 28 17.79 22.14 6.19
CA ASN A 28 17.50 23.57 5.97
C ASN A 28 16.82 24.32 7.15
N GLN A 29 17.01 23.86 8.38
CA GLN A 29 16.36 24.43 9.56
C GLN A 29 17.23 25.49 10.27
N THR A 30 16.58 26.33 11.07
CA THR A 30 17.25 27.30 11.94
C THR A 30 18.32 26.64 12.82
N GLY A 31 19.50 27.26 12.89
CA GLY A 31 20.63 26.76 13.69
C GLY A 31 21.52 25.72 12.99
N THR A 32 21.17 25.27 11.78
CA THR A 32 22.14 24.55 10.94
C THR A 32 23.27 25.50 10.53
N LYS A 33 24.52 25.00 10.47
CA LYS A 33 25.64 25.79 9.94
C LYS A 33 25.51 26.01 8.44
N PRO A 34 25.98 27.15 7.89
CA PRO A 34 26.03 27.35 6.45
C PRO A 34 26.72 26.19 5.72
N PHE A 35 26.15 25.74 4.62
CA PHE A 35 26.62 24.57 3.89
C PHE A 35 26.51 24.72 2.37
N HIS A 36 27.32 23.93 1.68
CA HIS A 36 27.23 23.69 0.24
C HIS A 36 26.95 22.21 0.01
N LEU A 37 25.90 21.92 -0.76
CA LEU A 37 25.49 20.58 -1.13
C LEU A 37 25.44 20.46 -2.65
N ARG A 38 25.99 19.37 -3.19
CA ARG A 38 25.82 18.96 -4.58
C ARG A 38 25.36 17.52 -4.66
N ALA A 39 24.39 17.24 -5.52
CA ALA A 39 23.89 15.90 -5.79
C ALA A 39 23.74 15.65 -7.29
N ALA A 40 24.05 14.42 -7.72
CA ALA A 40 23.83 13.94 -9.07
C ALA A 40 22.56 13.08 -9.11
N LEU A 41 21.74 13.25 -10.15
CA LEU A 41 20.44 12.59 -10.31
C LEU A 41 20.48 11.60 -11.48
N ALA A 42 19.92 10.42 -11.28
CA ALA A 42 19.74 9.43 -12.34
C ALA A 42 18.52 8.53 -12.07
N PRO A 43 17.93 7.91 -13.10
CA PRO A 43 16.87 6.91 -12.92
C PRO A 43 17.34 5.77 -12.01
N SER A 44 16.48 5.36 -11.08
CA SER A 44 16.84 4.37 -10.05
C SER A 44 16.92 2.94 -10.60
N PHE A 45 16.12 2.64 -11.63
CA PHE A 45 16.02 1.31 -12.23
C PHE A 45 16.48 1.31 -13.70
N GLU A 46 17.05 0.18 -14.13
CA GLU A 46 17.53 -0.02 -15.51
C GLU A 46 16.45 0.26 -16.55
N ARG A 47 15.23 -0.25 -16.31
CA ARG A 47 14.06 -0.09 -17.19
C ARG A 47 13.69 1.38 -17.45
N ASP A 48 14.10 2.29 -16.56
CA ASP A 48 13.72 3.70 -16.60
C ASP A 48 14.84 4.58 -17.17
N ARG A 49 15.98 4.02 -17.60
CA ARG A 49 17.12 4.79 -18.17
C ARG A 49 16.75 5.60 -19.42
N GLY A 50 15.77 5.15 -20.19
CA GLY A 50 15.26 5.87 -21.37
C GLY A 50 14.38 7.08 -21.05
N SER A 51 14.07 7.34 -19.77
CA SER A 51 13.21 8.46 -19.36
C SER A 51 13.88 9.84 -19.43
N ASN A 52 15.20 9.88 -19.64
CA ASN A 52 16.03 11.10 -19.57
C ASN A 52 15.94 11.87 -18.23
N ARG A 53 15.45 11.24 -17.16
CA ARG A 53 15.41 11.84 -15.80
C ARG A 53 16.79 11.84 -15.14
N THR A 54 17.72 12.60 -15.72
CA THR A 54 19.07 12.83 -15.23
C THR A 54 19.26 14.31 -14.92
N GLY A 55 20.23 14.64 -14.08
CA GLY A 55 20.43 16.04 -13.69
C GLY A 55 21.37 16.23 -12.52
N ASP A 56 21.40 17.46 -12.03
CA ASP A 56 22.13 17.85 -10.84
C ASP A 56 21.33 18.86 -10.00
N VAL A 57 21.58 18.82 -8.69
CA VAL A 57 21.08 19.79 -7.72
C VAL A 57 22.27 20.33 -6.96
N GLU A 58 22.37 21.65 -6.88
CA GLU A 58 23.39 22.35 -6.11
C GLU A 58 22.74 23.41 -5.22
N ILE A 59 23.11 23.42 -3.94
CA ILE A 59 22.47 24.26 -2.91
C ILE A 59 23.57 24.90 -2.08
N TRP A 60 23.55 26.24 -2.04
CA TRP A 60 24.31 27.04 -1.09
C TRP A 60 23.34 27.61 -0.09
N TRP A 61 23.49 27.25 1.18
CA TRP A 61 22.54 27.63 2.20
C TRP A 61 23.28 28.33 3.34
N ALA A 62 22.84 29.53 3.70
CA ALA A 62 23.37 30.28 4.84
C ALA A 62 22.36 30.33 5.99
N SER A 63 21.07 30.46 5.69
CA SER A 63 19.97 30.45 6.67
C SER A 63 18.64 30.11 5.98
N PRO A 64 17.53 29.88 6.72
CA PRO A 64 16.22 29.64 6.12
C PRO A 64 15.75 30.75 5.16
N THR A 65 16.25 31.98 5.36
CA THR A 65 15.91 33.16 4.55
C THR A 65 17.06 33.65 3.67
N GLN A 66 18.15 32.88 3.56
CA GLN A 66 19.29 33.22 2.71
C GLN A 66 19.91 31.96 2.10
N TRP A 67 19.63 31.71 0.83
CA TRP A 67 20.11 30.53 0.10
C TRP A 67 20.10 30.76 -1.41
N ARG A 68 20.87 29.94 -2.13
CA ARG A 68 20.86 29.80 -3.58
C ARG A 68 20.69 28.32 -3.92
N ARG A 69 19.82 28.01 -4.86
CA ARG A 69 19.65 26.67 -5.43
C ARG A 69 19.81 26.75 -6.94
N GLU A 70 20.51 25.77 -7.47
CA GLU A 70 20.61 25.51 -8.89
C GLU A 70 20.17 24.07 -9.16
N VAL A 71 19.25 23.89 -10.11
CA VAL A 71 18.78 22.56 -10.54
C VAL A 71 18.87 22.47 -12.04
N ARG A 72 19.40 21.35 -12.55
CA ARG A 72 19.61 21.13 -13.99
C ARG A 72 19.12 19.75 -14.40
N SER A 73 18.54 19.69 -15.59
CA SER A 73 18.10 18.49 -16.31
C SER A 73 18.15 18.78 -17.82
N PRO A 74 18.06 17.78 -18.71
CA PRO A 74 18.08 18.01 -20.15
C PRO A 74 17.04 19.01 -20.66
N GLU A 75 15.87 19.08 -20.02
CA GLU A 75 14.73 19.89 -20.42
C GLU A 75 14.53 21.17 -19.58
N PHE A 76 15.27 21.33 -18.49
CA PHE A 76 15.03 22.42 -17.53
C PHE A 76 16.29 22.80 -16.74
N HIS A 77 16.54 24.10 -16.60
CA HIS A 77 17.53 24.65 -15.68
C HIS A 77 16.91 25.81 -14.90
N GLN A 78 17.13 25.84 -13.59
CA GLN A 78 16.73 26.95 -12.74
C GLN A 78 17.84 27.34 -11.80
N ILE A 79 18.02 28.66 -11.65
CA ILE A 79 18.75 29.28 -10.55
C ILE A 79 17.74 30.06 -9.73
N ALA A 80 17.65 29.79 -8.42
CA ALA A 80 16.81 30.51 -7.49
C ALA A 80 17.66 31.04 -6.33
N ILE A 81 17.49 32.31 -5.98
CA ILE A 81 18.21 33.01 -4.92
C ILE A 81 17.19 33.66 -3.99
N VAL A 82 17.32 33.42 -2.69
CA VAL A 82 16.53 34.08 -1.66
C VAL A 82 17.47 34.80 -0.70
N ASN A 83 17.14 36.05 -0.37
CA ASN A 83 17.87 36.85 0.60
C ASN A 83 16.95 37.84 1.32
N GLY A 84 16.68 37.62 2.60
CA GLY A 84 15.97 38.60 3.46
C GLY A 84 14.55 38.92 2.99
N GLY A 85 13.83 37.95 2.42
CA GLY A 85 12.47 38.10 1.90
C GLY A 85 12.37 38.53 0.45
N ARG A 86 13.50 38.83 -0.21
CA ARG A 86 13.57 39.01 -1.66
C ARG A 86 13.89 37.68 -2.32
N GLU A 87 13.36 37.50 -3.52
CA GLU A 87 13.56 36.31 -4.34
C GLU A 87 13.92 36.72 -5.76
N TRP A 88 14.93 36.06 -6.30
CA TRP A 88 15.35 36.18 -7.68
C TRP A 88 15.41 34.80 -8.30
N GLN A 89 14.97 34.67 -9.53
CA GLN A 89 14.96 33.40 -10.23
C GLN A 89 15.28 33.61 -11.70
N LYS A 90 15.96 32.65 -12.31
CA LYS A 90 16.09 32.54 -13.76
C LYS A 90 15.85 31.09 -14.16
N ASN A 91 14.91 30.90 -15.08
CA ASN A 91 14.56 29.59 -15.61
C ASN A 91 14.88 29.49 -17.11
N GLU A 92 15.45 28.37 -17.51
CA GLU A 92 15.49 27.91 -18.90
C GLU A 92 14.51 26.75 -19.00
N GLY A 93 13.31 27.06 -19.50
CA GLY A 93 12.17 26.14 -19.56
C GLY A 93 10.94 26.68 -18.83
N GLU A 94 9.76 26.36 -19.35
CA GLU A 94 8.47 26.92 -18.90
C GLU A 94 7.79 26.13 -17.77
N TYR A 95 8.34 24.96 -17.44
CA TYR A 95 7.76 23.98 -16.52
C TYR A 95 8.87 23.41 -15.65
N PHE A 96 8.66 23.36 -14.33
CA PHE A 96 9.61 22.74 -13.41
C PHE A 96 9.16 21.29 -13.16
N PRO A 97 9.86 20.29 -13.73
CA PRO A 97 9.46 18.90 -13.60
C PRO A 97 9.31 18.50 -12.14
N GLU A 98 8.22 17.82 -11.82
CA GLU A 98 7.85 17.55 -10.43
C GLU A 98 8.83 16.60 -9.78
N TRP A 99 9.34 15.61 -10.54
CA TRP A 99 10.40 14.72 -10.08
C TRP A 99 11.66 15.49 -9.66
N LEU A 100 12.03 16.54 -10.40
CA LEU A 100 13.22 17.36 -10.13
C LEU A 100 12.98 18.27 -8.92
N ARG A 101 11.79 18.87 -8.83
CA ARG A 101 11.36 19.70 -7.70
C ARG A 101 11.35 18.91 -6.40
N GLU A 102 10.62 17.79 -6.37
CA GLU A 102 10.52 16.92 -5.18
C GLU A 102 11.89 16.41 -4.75
N THR A 103 12.74 15.99 -5.70
CA THR A 103 14.10 15.54 -5.40
C THR A 103 14.95 16.65 -4.77
N SER A 104 14.88 17.87 -5.31
CA SER A 104 15.61 19.02 -4.76
C SER A 104 15.17 19.38 -3.34
N MET A 105 13.88 19.20 -3.03
CA MET A 105 13.34 19.42 -1.68
C MET A 105 13.75 18.29 -0.74
N ALA A 106 13.56 17.04 -1.14
CA ALA A 106 13.81 15.87 -0.30
C ALA A 106 15.28 15.75 0.17
N LEU A 107 16.23 16.35 -0.55
CA LEU A 107 17.64 16.41 -0.17
C LEU A 107 17.91 17.21 1.12
N ILE A 108 17.12 18.26 1.39
CA ILE A 108 17.34 19.15 2.54
C ILE A 108 16.15 19.25 3.49
N GLU A 109 14.95 18.91 3.03
CA GLU A 109 13.69 18.96 3.77
C GLU A 109 12.84 17.72 3.43
N PRO A 110 13.14 16.56 4.06
CA PRO A 110 12.47 15.29 3.77
C PRO A 110 10.95 15.29 3.94
N VAL A 111 10.46 16.04 4.93
CA VAL A 111 9.03 16.14 5.27
C VAL A 111 8.66 17.61 5.33
N PRO A 112 8.32 18.24 4.19
CA PRO A 112 7.80 19.60 4.21
C PRO A 112 6.47 19.63 4.97
N LEU A 113 6.14 20.79 5.55
CA LEU A 113 4.90 20.99 6.33
C LEU A 113 4.76 20.02 7.53
N LEU A 114 5.85 19.78 8.27
CA LEU A 114 5.91 18.87 9.41
C LEU A 114 4.68 18.95 10.35
N ASN A 115 4.19 20.16 10.65
CA ASN A 115 3.02 20.31 11.52
C ASN A 115 1.74 19.67 10.96
N GLU A 116 1.51 19.76 9.65
CA GLU A 116 0.36 19.10 9.00
C GLU A 116 0.54 17.58 8.98
N VAL A 117 1.76 17.11 8.73
CA VAL A 117 2.08 15.68 8.78
C VAL A 117 1.89 15.12 10.20
N LEU A 118 2.28 15.86 11.24
CA LEU A 118 2.06 15.44 12.63
C LEU A 118 0.58 15.31 12.98
N LYS A 119 -0.30 16.17 12.42
CA LYS A 119 -1.76 15.98 12.56
C LYS A 119 -2.21 14.66 11.97
N GLN A 120 -1.71 14.27 10.80
CA GLN A 120 -2.02 12.98 10.17
C GLN A 120 -1.47 11.80 11.01
N VAL A 121 -0.28 11.94 11.59
CA VAL A 121 0.36 10.91 12.42
C VAL A 121 -0.47 10.55 13.67
N LYS A 122 -1.26 11.49 14.21
CA LYS A 122 -2.14 11.23 15.36
C LYS A 122 -3.18 10.14 15.07
N ASP A 123 -3.76 10.19 13.88
CA ASP A 123 -4.83 9.29 13.45
C ASP A 123 -4.32 8.19 12.50
N ALA A 124 -3.01 8.18 12.24
CA ALA A 124 -2.39 7.23 11.34
C ALA A 124 -2.49 5.80 11.87
N GLU A 125 -2.64 4.88 10.93
CA GLU A 125 -2.45 3.48 11.20
C GLU A 125 -0.96 3.19 11.47
N VAL A 126 -0.66 2.60 12.64
CA VAL A 126 0.72 2.35 13.08
C VAL A 126 1.06 0.86 13.01
N LYS A 127 2.05 0.51 12.19
CA LYS A 127 2.57 -0.87 12.06
C LYS A 127 4.05 -0.94 12.43
N ARG A 128 4.47 -2.01 13.11
CA ARG A 128 5.89 -2.32 13.32
C ARG A 128 6.24 -3.56 12.52
N LEU A 129 7.17 -3.42 11.59
CA LEU A 129 7.59 -4.49 10.69
C LEU A 129 9.09 -4.36 10.42
N MET A 130 9.83 -5.47 10.49
CA MET A 130 11.25 -5.53 10.12
C MET A 130 12.13 -4.43 10.77
N GLY A 131 11.88 -4.12 12.05
CA GLY A 131 12.64 -3.12 12.80
C GLY A 131 12.38 -1.67 12.37
N SER A 132 11.22 -1.40 11.77
CA SER A 132 10.75 -0.06 11.45
C SER A 132 9.31 0.14 11.91
N THR A 133 8.99 1.36 12.33
CA THR A 133 7.65 1.81 12.64
C THR A 133 7.09 2.61 11.47
N TYR A 134 6.00 2.12 10.88
CA TYR A 134 5.28 2.68 9.74
C TYR A 134 4.04 3.41 10.23
N PHE A 135 3.82 4.61 9.69
CA PHE A 135 2.64 5.43 9.88
C PHE A 135 1.98 5.59 8.51
N SER A 136 0.77 5.10 8.34
CA SER A 136 0.03 5.20 7.08
C SER A 136 -1.33 5.85 7.28
N TRP A 137 -1.71 6.71 6.36
CA TRP A 137 -3.02 7.35 6.31
C TRP A 137 -3.49 7.43 4.86
N THR A 138 -4.73 7.87 4.66
CA THR A 138 -5.34 8.00 3.34
C THR A 138 -5.67 9.46 3.09
N MET A 139 -5.16 10.00 1.98
CA MET A 139 -5.53 11.32 1.49
C MET A 139 -6.73 11.16 0.56
N MET A 140 -7.91 11.63 0.98
CA MET A 140 -9.14 11.52 0.20
C MET A 140 -9.28 12.65 -0.82
N SER A 141 -9.70 12.32 -2.03
CA SER A 141 -9.92 13.26 -3.14
C SER A 141 -11.31 13.05 -3.73
N THR A 142 -11.96 14.12 -4.21
CA THR A 142 -13.36 14.06 -4.68
C THR A 142 -13.64 15.05 -5.79
N ASP A 143 -14.49 14.63 -6.73
CA ASP A 143 -15.10 15.50 -7.74
C ASP A 143 -16.44 16.11 -7.31
N GLY A 144 -16.87 15.81 -6.07
CA GLY A 144 -18.18 16.16 -5.51
C GLY A 144 -19.27 15.10 -5.72
N LYS A 145 -19.02 14.05 -6.51
CA LYS A 145 -19.95 12.92 -6.75
C LYS A 145 -19.42 11.61 -6.20
N VAL A 146 -18.13 11.36 -6.41
CA VAL A 146 -17.40 10.20 -5.89
C VAL A 146 -16.18 10.65 -5.11
N GLU A 147 -15.73 9.81 -4.20
CA GLU A 147 -14.53 10.03 -3.41
C GLU A 147 -13.60 8.82 -3.55
N LYS A 148 -12.30 9.07 -3.62
CA LYS A 148 -11.30 7.99 -3.63
C LYS A 148 -10.06 8.40 -2.85
N GLY A 149 -9.55 7.46 -2.07
CA GLY A 149 -8.37 7.64 -1.27
C GLY A 149 -7.08 7.30 -2.01
N MET A 150 -6.02 8.05 -1.73
CA MET A 150 -4.64 7.70 -2.08
C MET A 150 -3.84 7.50 -0.80
N GLY A 151 -3.06 6.41 -0.73
CA GLY A 151 -2.21 6.14 0.42
C GLY A 151 -1.09 7.16 0.56
N ALA A 152 -0.83 7.59 1.80
CA ALA A 152 0.30 8.42 2.19
C ALA A 152 0.87 7.89 3.50
N GLY A 153 2.10 8.27 3.84
CA GLY A 153 2.73 7.69 5.01
C GLY A 153 4.19 8.05 5.18
N LEU A 154 4.76 7.58 6.29
CA LEU A 154 6.19 7.61 6.54
C LEU A 154 6.61 6.42 7.41
N ALA A 155 7.89 6.08 7.36
CA ALA A 155 8.48 5.10 8.27
C ALA A 155 9.73 5.62 8.95
N VAL A 156 9.85 5.27 10.23
CA VAL A 156 11.02 5.53 11.06
C VAL A 156 11.71 4.21 11.37
N LYS A 157 13.02 4.13 11.14
CA LYS A 157 13.81 2.95 11.49
C LYS A 157 14.02 2.91 13.00
N ASP A 158 13.59 1.83 13.67
CA ASP A 158 13.54 1.75 15.13
C ASP A 158 14.96 1.84 15.74
N SER A 159 15.96 1.25 15.08
CA SER A 159 17.33 1.19 15.60
C SER A 159 18.09 2.52 15.54
N THR A 160 17.75 3.40 14.59
CA THR A 160 18.45 4.68 14.40
C THR A 160 17.59 5.89 14.74
N GLY A 161 16.27 5.74 14.78
CA GLY A 161 15.31 6.83 14.89
C GLY A 161 15.41 7.82 13.72
N LEU A 162 15.73 7.33 12.52
CA LEU A 162 15.84 8.12 11.30
C LEU A 162 14.72 7.75 10.31
N LEU A 163 14.35 8.69 9.45
CA LEU A 163 13.39 8.45 8.38
C LEU A 163 13.93 7.39 7.41
N LEU A 164 13.12 6.39 7.11
CA LEU A 164 13.39 5.39 6.07
C LEU A 164 12.73 5.81 4.75
N TYR A 165 11.46 6.22 4.82
CA TYR A 165 10.73 6.83 3.71
C TYR A 165 9.66 7.78 4.26
N GLY A 166 9.18 8.68 3.43
CA GLY A 166 7.99 9.49 3.66
C GLY A 166 7.37 9.92 2.33
N GLY A 167 6.07 10.17 2.29
CA GLY A 167 5.43 10.72 1.10
C GLY A 167 3.98 11.11 1.30
N GLY A 168 3.57 12.13 0.55
CA GLY A 168 2.23 12.67 0.46
C GLY A 168 2.03 13.41 -0.87
N LEU A 169 1.04 14.31 -0.92
CA LEU A 169 0.85 15.15 -2.10
C LEU A 169 1.99 16.16 -2.19
N GLY A 170 2.73 16.17 -3.31
CA GLY A 170 3.77 17.17 -3.59
C GLY A 170 5.09 16.98 -2.84
N TRP A 171 5.26 15.87 -2.12
CA TRP A 171 6.52 15.53 -1.49
C TRP A 171 6.65 14.02 -1.28
N GLY A 172 7.88 13.54 -1.30
CA GLY A 172 8.19 12.20 -0.86
C GLY A 172 9.61 11.78 -1.19
N GLY A 173 10.05 10.71 -0.56
CA GLY A 173 11.33 10.11 -0.82
C GLY A 173 11.63 8.91 0.07
N SER A 174 12.57 8.09 -0.38
CA SER A 174 13.25 7.07 0.41
C SER A 174 14.66 7.55 0.76
N TYR A 175 15.07 7.37 2.00
CA TYR A 175 16.29 7.99 2.56
C TYR A 175 17.26 6.93 3.07
N LYS A 176 18.50 6.96 2.57
CA LYS A 176 19.53 5.97 2.89
C LYS A 176 20.90 6.62 3.10
N ASP A 177 21.84 5.82 3.59
CA ASP A 177 23.27 6.15 3.69
C ASP A 177 23.55 7.42 4.52
N TYR A 178 22.80 7.59 5.61
CA TYR A 178 22.89 8.77 6.47
C TYR A 178 24.32 9.04 6.99
N LYS A 179 24.76 10.29 6.87
CA LYS A 179 26.01 10.78 7.47
C LYS A 179 25.74 11.93 8.43
N ASN A 180 26.59 12.04 9.45
CA ASN A 180 26.52 13.17 10.38
C ASN A 180 27.10 14.43 9.72
N PHE A 181 26.37 15.54 9.81
CA PHE A 181 26.83 16.87 9.44
C PHE A 181 26.38 17.86 10.51
N HIS A 182 27.33 18.29 11.36
CA HIS A 182 27.08 19.16 12.54
C HIS A 182 25.90 18.71 13.41
N GLY A 183 25.83 17.41 13.72
CA GLY A 183 24.78 16.85 14.58
C GLY A 183 23.47 16.51 13.86
N ARG A 184 23.34 16.85 12.58
CA ARG A 184 22.24 16.41 11.71
C ARG A 184 22.62 15.10 11.02
N MET A 185 21.64 14.23 10.78
CA MET A 185 21.84 13.00 10.02
C MET A 185 21.28 13.24 8.61
N VAL A 186 22.16 13.47 7.65
CA VAL A 186 21.79 13.81 6.28
C VAL A 186 21.85 12.56 5.39
N ALA A 187 20.75 12.23 4.73
CA ALA A 187 20.71 11.14 3.77
C ALA A 187 21.65 11.44 2.58
N GLN A 188 22.51 10.49 2.22
CA GLN A 188 23.43 10.65 1.09
C GLN A 188 22.85 10.07 -0.20
N THR A 189 21.82 9.23 -0.06
CA THR A 189 21.05 8.67 -1.17
C THR A 189 19.58 8.94 -0.91
N VAL A 190 18.93 9.64 -1.84
CA VAL A 190 17.50 9.98 -1.78
C VAL A 190 16.84 9.49 -3.06
N SER A 191 15.78 8.71 -2.98
CA SER A 191 15.04 8.20 -4.14
C SER A 191 13.60 8.71 -4.14
N VAL A 192 13.12 9.27 -5.25
CA VAL A 192 11.85 10.03 -5.32
C VAL A 192 11.03 9.63 -6.56
N GLY A 193 9.70 9.64 -6.40
CA GLY A 193 8.75 9.61 -7.50
C GLY A 193 8.54 8.25 -8.17
N SER A 194 7.73 8.25 -9.22
CA SER A 194 7.46 7.09 -10.09
C SER A 194 7.33 7.58 -11.55
N PRO A 195 8.16 7.12 -12.51
CA PRO A 195 9.42 6.40 -12.34
C PRO A 195 10.37 6.99 -11.29
N GLU A 196 11.06 6.13 -10.55
CA GLU A 196 11.91 6.54 -9.43
C GLU A 196 13.22 7.16 -9.93
N VAL A 197 13.61 8.28 -9.34
CA VAL A 197 14.89 8.98 -9.56
C VAL A 197 15.69 8.97 -8.27
N THR A 198 16.97 8.60 -8.35
CA THR A 198 17.89 8.61 -7.21
C THR A 198 18.85 9.79 -7.31
N ALA A 199 18.84 10.64 -6.29
CA ALA A 199 19.87 11.62 -5.99
C ALA A 199 20.97 10.98 -5.14
N LYS A 200 22.22 11.16 -5.55
CA LYS A 200 23.41 10.84 -4.75
C LYS A 200 24.15 12.12 -4.41
N VAL A 201 24.29 12.40 -3.11
CA VAL A 201 25.09 13.52 -2.61
C VAL A 201 26.56 13.26 -2.94
N THR A 202 27.14 14.12 -3.75
CA THR A 202 28.56 14.07 -4.13
C THR A 202 29.41 14.98 -3.26
N THR A 203 28.82 16.08 -2.79
CA THR A 203 29.48 17.07 -1.93
C THR A 203 28.50 17.51 -0.83
N LEU A 204 28.98 17.55 0.41
CA LEU A 204 28.32 18.22 1.53
C LEU A 204 29.42 18.77 2.46
N GLU A 205 29.59 20.08 2.47
CA GLU A 205 30.65 20.75 3.20
C GLU A 205 30.22 22.09 3.81
N ASP A 206 31.05 22.63 4.69
CA ASP A 206 30.84 23.96 5.26
C ASP A 206 30.93 25.04 4.17
N LEU A 207 29.96 25.95 4.16
CA LEU A 207 30.03 27.15 3.32
C LEU A 207 30.93 28.18 4.02
N ARG A 208 32.25 28.09 3.79
CA ARG A 208 33.25 28.93 4.48
C ARG A 208 33.35 30.33 3.86
N ASP A 209 33.76 30.39 2.60
CA ASP A 209 33.97 31.63 1.88
C ASP A 209 32.75 31.90 1.00
N ILE A 210 31.87 32.81 1.44
CA ILE A 210 30.71 33.24 0.65
C ILE A 210 31.20 34.27 -0.36
N PRO A 211 31.26 33.95 -1.67
CA PRO A 211 31.69 34.91 -2.66
C PRO A 211 30.76 36.12 -2.69
N PRO A 212 31.29 37.34 -2.91
CA PRO A 212 30.46 38.51 -3.14
C PRO A 212 29.45 38.23 -4.25
N GLY A 213 28.17 38.53 -4.00
CA GLY A 213 27.08 38.33 -4.95
C GLY A 213 26.49 36.91 -5.01
N LEU A 214 26.94 35.95 -4.20
CA LEU A 214 26.36 34.59 -4.20
C LEU A 214 24.85 34.58 -3.93
N PHE A 215 24.39 35.49 -3.06
CA PHE A 215 22.98 35.67 -2.68
C PHE A 215 22.42 37.02 -3.18
N ASP A 216 22.86 37.48 -4.34
CA ASP A 216 22.39 38.72 -4.95
C ASP A 216 21.00 38.54 -5.58
N THR A 217 19.98 39.13 -4.95
CA THR A 217 18.61 39.13 -5.46
C THR A 217 18.33 40.28 -6.43
N GLU A 218 19.29 41.19 -6.63
CA GLU A 218 19.18 42.33 -7.54
C GLU A 218 19.96 42.10 -8.85
N ALA A 219 20.49 40.89 -9.05
CA ALA A 219 21.21 40.51 -10.26
C ALA A 219 20.35 40.75 -11.51
N THR A 220 20.98 41.23 -12.59
CA THR A 220 20.27 41.47 -13.85
C THR A 220 19.90 40.16 -14.55
N GLY A 221 18.79 40.17 -15.32
CA GLY A 221 18.38 39.04 -16.15
C GLY A 221 17.58 37.94 -15.42
N GLY A 222 16.99 38.25 -14.26
CA GLY A 222 15.98 37.40 -13.63
C GLY A 222 14.64 37.45 -14.35
N ASP A 223 13.82 36.42 -14.11
CA ASP A 223 12.48 36.29 -14.68
C ASP A 223 11.52 37.30 -14.06
N VAL A 224 10.64 37.85 -14.89
CA VAL A 224 9.59 38.79 -14.45
C VAL A 224 8.57 38.12 -13.53
N SER A 225 8.32 36.83 -13.74
CA SER A 225 7.37 36.03 -12.96
C SER A 225 8.02 34.75 -12.48
N LEU A 226 8.09 34.61 -11.16
CA LEU A 226 8.69 33.46 -10.49
C LEU A 226 7.90 32.18 -10.80
N LEU A 227 8.60 31.13 -11.19
CA LEU A 227 7.99 29.82 -11.39
C LEU A 227 7.82 29.15 -10.02
N ARG A 228 6.59 29.21 -9.51
CA ARG A 228 6.17 28.61 -8.24
C ARG A 228 5.28 27.41 -8.45
N THR A 229 5.35 26.46 -7.52
CA THR A 229 4.44 25.31 -7.43
C THR A 229 3.63 25.39 -6.16
N ALA A 230 2.31 25.23 -6.27
CA ALA A 230 1.39 25.22 -5.15
C ALA A 230 0.71 23.85 -5.03
N GLU A 231 0.59 23.35 -3.81
CA GLU A 231 -0.28 22.22 -3.50
C GLU A 231 -1.71 22.73 -3.36
N VAL A 232 -2.63 22.19 -4.17
CA VAL A 232 -4.02 22.66 -4.23
C VAL A 232 -4.96 21.48 -4.07
N GLU A 233 -5.96 21.62 -3.21
CA GLU A 233 -7.02 20.62 -3.10
C GLU A 233 -7.81 20.47 -4.40
N GLU A 234 -8.19 19.24 -4.74
CA GLU A 234 -8.87 18.92 -6.00
C GLU A 234 -10.11 19.80 -6.23
N THR A 235 -10.92 20.00 -5.18
CA THR A 235 -12.17 20.78 -5.26
C THR A 235 -11.92 22.26 -5.59
N LEU A 236 -10.75 22.81 -5.25
CA LEU A 236 -10.35 24.16 -5.62
C LEU A 236 -9.84 24.20 -7.05
N LEU A 237 -8.96 23.27 -7.44
CA LEU A 237 -8.44 23.20 -8.81
C LEU A 237 -9.57 22.96 -9.82
N ARG A 238 -10.55 22.11 -9.48
CA ARG A 238 -11.68 21.77 -10.36
C ARG A 238 -12.57 22.96 -10.72
N LYS A 239 -12.58 24.04 -9.92
CA LYS A 239 -13.27 25.30 -10.27
C LYS A 239 -12.68 25.94 -11.53
N ASN A 240 -11.44 25.61 -11.87
CA ASN A 240 -10.75 26.10 -13.05
C ASN A 240 -10.82 25.12 -14.23
N LEU A 241 -11.40 23.92 -14.07
CA LEU A 241 -11.50 22.95 -15.16
C LEU A 241 -12.35 23.53 -16.30
N LEU A 242 -11.81 23.52 -17.52
CA LEU A 242 -12.56 23.91 -18.71
C LEU A 242 -13.54 22.80 -19.11
N PRO A 243 -14.63 23.13 -19.83
CA PRO A 243 -15.53 22.13 -20.39
C PRO A 243 -14.76 21.07 -21.19
N MET A 244 -15.11 19.82 -21.00
CA MET A 244 -14.59 18.68 -21.75
C MET A 244 -15.74 17.76 -22.14
N GLU A 245 -15.55 16.98 -23.19
CA GLU A 245 -16.51 15.96 -23.59
C GLU A 245 -16.68 14.90 -22.49
N PRO A 246 -17.88 14.30 -22.37
CA PRO A 246 -18.08 13.14 -21.51
C PRO A 246 -17.09 12.03 -21.84
N VAL A 247 -16.62 11.34 -20.79
CA VAL A 247 -15.64 10.27 -20.95
C VAL A 247 -16.31 9.00 -21.42
N GLU A 248 -15.86 8.48 -22.54
CA GLU A 248 -16.23 7.15 -23.02
C GLU A 248 -15.31 6.10 -22.41
N TRP A 249 -15.82 5.36 -21.45
CA TRP A 249 -15.08 4.27 -20.82
C TRP A 249 -15.12 3.01 -21.71
N PRO A 250 -13.98 2.33 -21.96
CA PRO A 250 -13.98 1.09 -22.70
C PRO A 250 -14.74 0.00 -21.95
N ALA A 251 -15.37 -0.91 -22.71
CA ALA A 251 -16.01 -2.08 -22.13
C ALA A 251 -14.97 -2.99 -21.44
N LEU A 252 -15.33 -3.54 -20.29
CA LEU A 252 -14.41 -4.32 -19.46
C LEU A 252 -14.87 -5.78 -19.36
N LYS A 253 -13.94 -6.71 -19.51
CA LYS A 253 -14.23 -8.14 -19.34
C LYS A 253 -14.42 -8.53 -17.87
N ASP A 254 -13.59 -7.97 -17.01
CA ASP A 254 -13.49 -8.32 -15.59
C ASP A 254 -13.61 -7.10 -14.66
N GLY A 255 -13.75 -7.35 -13.36
CA GLY A 255 -13.77 -6.35 -12.30
C GLY A 255 -15.01 -5.45 -12.27
N PRO A 256 -15.07 -4.47 -11.35
CA PRO A 256 -16.19 -3.53 -11.23
C PRO A 256 -16.49 -2.77 -12.53
N LEU A 257 -17.78 -2.60 -12.84
CA LEU A 257 -18.25 -1.84 -14.02
C LEU A 257 -18.57 -0.39 -13.71
N GLU A 258 -18.61 -0.03 -12.43
CA GLU A 258 -18.73 1.35 -11.96
C GLU A 258 -17.87 1.53 -10.71
N GLY A 259 -17.45 2.77 -10.46
CA GLY A 259 -16.56 3.10 -9.34
C GLY A 259 -15.85 4.43 -9.55
N ALA A 260 -14.70 4.58 -8.91
CA ALA A 260 -13.90 5.80 -8.97
C ALA A 260 -12.44 5.52 -9.37
N ILE A 261 -11.84 6.54 -9.99
CA ILE A 261 -10.44 6.61 -10.36
C ILE A 261 -9.84 7.86 -9.71
N THR A 262 -8.63 7.78 -9.17
CA THR A 262 -7.86 8.94 -8.69
C THR A 262 -6.40 8.85 -9.10
N THR A 263 -5.78 10.01 -9.35
CA THR A 263 -4.34 10.12 -9.56
C THR A 263 -3.82 11.49 -9.11
N LYS A 264 -2.53 11.57 -8.80
CA LYS A 264 -1.81 12.84 -8.66
C LYS A 264 -1.65 13.45 -10.05
N ILE A 265 -1.85 14.75 -10.18
CA ILE A 265 -1.58 15.50 -11.41
C ILE A 265 -0.69 16.69 -11.12
N VAL A 266 0.06 17.10 -12.14
CA VAL A 266 0.78 18.37 -12.16
C VAL A 266 0.29 19.19 -13.32
N VAL A 267 -0.20 20.39 -13.03
CA VAL A 267 -0.75 21.34 -14.01
C VAL A 267 0.19 22.53 -14.12
N ASP A 268 0.61 22.88 -15.33
CA ASP A 268 1.50 24.04 -15.55
C ASP A 268 0.78 25.39 -15.37
N ARG A 269 1.55 26.48 -15.46
CA ARG A 269 1.04 27.86 -15.33
C ARG A 269 0.00 28.23 -16.39
N THR A 270 -0.07 27.51 -17.51
CA THR A 270 -1.06 27.71 -18.57
C THR A 270 -2.34 26.91 -18.34
N GLY A 271 -2.35 26.04 -17.32
CA GLY A 271 -3.46 25.17 -16.99
C GLY A 271 -3.43 23.81 -17.69
N LYS A 272 -2.34 23.44 -18.35
CA LYS A 272 -2.22 22.14 -19.03
C LYS A 272 -1.68 21.08 -18.08
N VAL A 273 -2.26 19.87 -18.10
CA VAL A 273 -1.71 18.72 -17.37
C VAL A 273 -0.37 18.30 -18.00
N ARG A 274 0.68 18.21 -17.18
CA ARG A 274 2.06 17.88 -17.59
C ARG A 274 2.50 16.50 -17.13
N GLU A 275 2.09 16.10 -15.94
CA GLU A 275 2.48 14.84 -15.33
C GLU A 275 1.28 14.18 -14.67
N LEU A 276 1.28 12.84 -14.72
CA LEU A 276 0.34 11.97 -14.05
C LEU A 276 1.11 11.06 -13.10
N GLY A 277 0.63 10.93 -11.87
CA GLY A 277 1.08 9.90 -10.95
C GLY A 277 0.47 8.53 -11.27
N SER A 278 0.74 7.57 -10.41
CA SER A 278 0.11 6.24 -10.49
C SER A 278 -1.41 6.37 -10.38
N ILE A 279 -2.12 5.76 -11.34
CA ILE A 279 -3.57 5.76 -11.37
C ILE A 279 -4.08 4.66 -10.44
N LEU A 280 -4.89 5.07 -9.45
CA LEU A 280 -5.61 4.16 -8.57
C LEU A 280 -7.05 4.08 -9.06
N SER A 281 -7.51 2.88 -9.40
CA SER A 281 -8.83 2.64 -9.98
C SER A 281 -9.52 1.47 -9.29
N ASP A 282 -10.84 1.56 -9.10
CA ASP A 282 -11.64 0.37 -8.73
C ASP A 282 -11.71 -0.66 -9.86
N ASN A 283 -11.25 -0.32 -11.06
CA ASN A 283 -10.95 -1.30 -12.10
C ASN A 283 -9.66 -0.94 -12.86
N PRO A 284 -8.54 -1.67 -12.66
CA PRO A 284 -7.26 -1.35 -13.29
C PRO A 284 -7.28 -1.49 -14.82
N GLY A 285 -8.29 -2.17 -15.39
CA GLY A 285 -8.52 -2.21 -16.84
C GLY A 285 -8.81 -0.85 -17.47
N LEU A 286 -9.13 0.17 -16.66
CA LEU A 286 -9.39 1.55 -17.11
C LEU A 286 -8.18 2.48 -17.04
N SER A 287 -7.05 2.05 -16.48
CA SER A 287 -5.91 2.95 -16.21
C SER A 287 -5.40 3.66 -17.46
N GLU A 288 -5.33 2.98 -18.61
CA GLU A 288 -4.89 3.61 -19.87
C GLU A 288 -5.88 4.67 -20.36
N ALA A 289 -7.18 4.34 -20.40
CA ALA A 289 -8.24 5.26 -20.83
C ALA A 289 -8.33 6.48 -19.90
N ALA A 290 -8.20 6.25 -18.59
CA ALA A 290 -8.14 7.30 -17.59
C ALA A 290 -6.92 8.19 -17.77
N GLY A 291 -5.74 7.62 -18.01
CA GLY A 291 -4.52 8.39 -18.24
C GLY A 291 -4.63 9.29 -19.47
N LYS A 292 -5.19 8.78 -20.58
CA LYS A 292 -5.45 9.58 -21.79
C LYS A 292 -6.43 10.72 -21.52
N THR A 293 -7.51 10.43 -20.82
CA THR A 293 -8.57 11.40 -20.48
C THR A 293 -8.09 12.49 -19.54
N ILE A 294 -7.39 12.11 -18.47
CA ILE A 294 -6.88 13.06 -17.48
C ILE A 294 -5.74 13.89 -18.09
N GLY A 295 -4.86 13.25 -18.87
CA GLY A 295 -3.78 13.94 -19.57
C GLY A 295 -4.24 14.97 -20.61
N SER A 296 -5.48 14.87 -21.10
CA SER A 296 -6.06 15.84 -22.03
C SER A 296 -6.86 16.96 -21.35
N MET A 297 -7.02 16.91 -20.02
CA MET A 297 -7.71 17.97 -19.28
C MET A 297 -6.98 19.31 -19.40
N GLN A 298 -7.77 20.36 -19.53
CA GLN A 298 -7.29 21.74 -19.55
C GLN A 298 -7.99 22.55 -18.47
N PHE A 299 -7.21 23.31 -17.72
CA PHE A 299 -7.67 24.23 -16.69
C PHE A 299 -7.43 25.66 -17.15
N LYS A 300 -8.17 26.61 -16.57
CA LYS A 300 -7.74 28.01 -16.52
C LYS A 300 -6.49 28.11 -15.65
N PRO A 301 -5.51 28.97 -15.99
CA PRO A 301 -4.36 29.24 -15.13
C PRO A 301 -4.77 29.42 -13.68
N TYR A 302 -4.17 28.64 -12.78
CA TYR A 302 -4.45 28.77 -11.35
C TYR A 302 -3.67 29.98 -10.82
N LEU A 303 -4.38 30.90 -10.18
CA LEU A 303 -3.81 32.13 -9.67
C LEU A 303 -3.61 32.03 -8.16
N GLN A 304 -2.38 32.28 -7.70
CA GLN A 304 -2.07 32.52 -6.31
C GLN A 304 -1.50 33.94 -6.18
N ASP A 305 -2.12 34.75 -5.35
CA ASP A 305 -1.77 36.17 -5.18
C ASP A 305 -1.73 36.95 -6.51
N GLY A 306 -2.66 36.61 -7.42
CA GLY A 306 -2.78 37.22 -8.75
C GLY A 306 -1.77 36.70 -9.79
N MET A 307 -0.85 35.81 -9.43
CA MET A 307 0.15 35.25 -10.33
C MET A 307 -0.17 33.80 -10.71
N SER A 308 0.05 33.44 -11.98
CA SER A 308 -0.13 32.06 -12.45
C SER A 308 0.96 31.15 -11.88
N VAL A 309 0.55 30.06 -11.22
CA VAL A 309 1.46 29.07 -10.61
C VAL A 309 1.25 27.68 -11.19
N GLN A 310 2.29 26.85 -11.12
CA GLN A 310 2.17 25.41 -11.31
C GLN A 310 1.39 24.82 -10.13
N VAL A 311 0.57 23.81 -10.38
CA VAL A 311 -0.25 23.18 -9.35
C VAL A 311 0.07 21.71 -9.26
N VAL A 312 0.30 21.23 -8.04
CA VAL A 312 0.27 19.81 -7.70
C VAL A 312 -1.07 19.54 -7.02
N SER A 313 -1.83 18.60 -7.57
CA SER A 313 -3.15 18.25 -7.04
C SER A 313 -3.46 16.78 -7.29
N ARG A 314 -4.70 16.40 -6.98
CA ARG A 314 -5.28 15.11 -7.31
C ARG A 314 -6.49 15.36 -8.22
N ILE A 315 -6.87 14.35 -8.97
CA ILE A 315 -8.09 14.38 -9.77
C ILE A 315 -8.80 13.05 -9.63
N THR A 316 -10.07 13.12 -9.29
CA THR A 316 -10.96 11.99 -9.12
C THR A 316 -12.01 11.99 -10.23
N MET A 317 -12.36 10.82 -10.75
CA MET A 317 -13.39 10.68 -11.77
C MET A 317 -14.25 9.45 -11.49
N PRO A 318 -15.59 9.55 -11.61
CA PRO A 318 -16.43 8.38 -11.64
C PRO A 318 -16.25 7.67 -12.98
N PHE A 319 -16.37 6.36 -12.98
CA PHE A 319 -16.56 5.59 -14.20
C PHE A 319 -17.83 4.76 -14.11
N LYS A 320 -18.42 4.55 -15.28
CA LYS A 320 -19.46 3.56 -15.52
C LYS A 320 -19.28 3.03 -16.93
N THR A 321 -19.21 1.72 -17.07
CA THR A 321 -19.00 1.02 -18.33
C THR A 321 -19.85 -0.25 -18.38
N VAL A 322 -19.69 -1.02 -19.44
CA VAL A 322 -20.45 -2.25 -19.70
C VAL A 322 -19.52 -3.42 -19.96
N ARG A 323 -20.07 -4.64 -19.87
CA ARG A 323 -19.42 -5.82 -20.46
C ARG A 323 -19.52 -5.75 -21.98
N PRO A 324 -18.52 -6.21 -22.73
CA PRO A 324 -18.69 -6.45 -24.17
C PRO A 324 -19.82 -7.46 -24.40
N ALA A 325 -20.56 -7.31 -25.51
CA ALA A 325 -21.63 -8.25 -25.85
C ALA A 325 -21.09 -9.69 -26.01
N GLY A 326 -21.82 -10.67 -25.49
CA GLY A 326 -21.42 -12.08 -25.51
C GLY A 326 -20.36 -12.45 -24.48
N VAL A 327 -19.89 -11.51 -23.65
CA VAL A 327 -19.05 -11.83 -22.49
C VAL A 327 -19.95 -12.28 -21.35
N GLU A 328 -19.53 -13.35 -20.70
CA GLU A 328 -20.23 -13.94 -19.56
C GLU A 328 -20.34 -12.95 -18.40
N THR A 329 -21.48 -13.01 -17.71
CA THR A 329 -21.72 -12.20 -16.52
C THR A 329 -21.44 -13.03 -15.29
N PHE A 330 -20.46 -12.60 -14.50
CA PHE A 330 -20.19 -13.11 -13.17
C PHE A 330 -20.83 -12.18 -12.13
N ASP A 331 -21.16 -12.74 -10.96
CA ASP A 331 -21.44 -11.95 -9.75
C ASP A 331 -20.15 -11.26 -9.26
N SER A 332 -20.20 -10.49 -8.17
CA SER A 332 -18.98 -9.97 -7.55
C SER A 332 -18.13 -11.08 -6.94
N ALA A 333 -16.81 -10.91 -6.92
CA ALA A 333 -15.89 -11.79 -6.23
C ALA A 333 -16.25 -11.87 -4.73
N HIS A 334 -16.67 -10.74 -4.12
CA HIS A 334 -17.24 -10.71 -2.78
C HIS A 334 -18.38 -11.74 -2.62
N ASN A 335 -19.37 -11.73 -3.52
CA ASN A 335 -20.54 -12.60 -3.43
C ASN A 335 -20.17 -14.08 -3.59
N TYR A 336 -19.18 -14.40 -4.43
CA TYR A 336 -18.66 -15.77 -4.52
C TYR A 336 -17.95 -16.20 -3.24
N PHE A 337 -17.17 -15.32 -2.62
CA PHE A 337 -16.52 -15.62 -1.34
C PHE A 337 -17.53 -15.83 -0.21
N GLU A 338 -18.50 -14.93 -0.05
CA GLU A 338 -19.53 -15.05 0.99
C GLU A 338 -20.40 -16.30 0.79
N ARG A 339 -20.86 -16.57 -0.44
CA ARG A 339 -21.56 -17.82 -0.74
C ARG A 339 -20.69 -19.04 -0.44
N GLY A 340 -19.42 -18.99 -0.84
CA GLY A 340 -18.44 -20.03 -0.56
C GLY A 340 -18.26 -20.30 0.93
N ARG A 341 -18.20 -19.24 1.76
CA ARG A 341 -18.17 -19.35 3.22
C ARG A 341 -19.41 -20.08 3.71
N HIS A 342 -20.60 -19.56 3.40
CA HIS A 342 -21.87 -20.08 3.90
C HIS A 342 -22.09 -21.55 3.52
N VAL A 343 -21.73 -21.94 2.30
CA VAL A 343 -21.99 -23.30 1.78
C VAL A 343 -20.91 -24.30 2.19
N SER A 344 -19.67 -23.88 2.43
CA SER A 344 -18.54 -24.80 2.64
C SER A 344 -17.97 -24.78 4.06
N PHE A 345 -18.33 -23.79 4.89
CA PHE A 345 -17.73 -23.59 6.21
C PHE A 345 -18.78 -23.39 7.30
N PRO A 346 -18.83 -24.29 8.30
CA PRO A 346 -19.93 -24.35 9.26
C PRO A 346 -20.00 -23.14 10.18
N ALA A 347 -18.87 -22.48 10.42
CA ALA A 347 -18.82 -21.26 11.20
C ALA A 347 -19.53 -20.06 10.54
N ALA A 348 -19.68 -20.09 9.22
CA ALA A 348 -20.45 -19.08 8.49
C ALA A 348 -21.91 -19.52 8.25
N GLY A 349 -22.26 -20.78 8.53
CA GLY A 349 -23.60 -21.33 8.30
C GLY A 349 -24.62 -20.92 9.38
N ASN A 350 -25.55 -21.83 9.68
CA ASN A 350 -26.72 -21.60 10.56
C ASN A 350 -26.40 -21.38 12.06
N GLY A 351 -25.18 -21.01 12.41
CA GLY A 351 -24.79 -20.59 13.76
C GLY A 351 -24.79 -21.69 14.82
N GLN A 352 -24.83 -22.97 14.43
CA GLN A 352 -24.81 -24.08 15.38
C GLN A 352 -23.39 -24.34 15.89
N ALA A 353 -23.20 -24.30 17.22
CA ALA A 353 -21.93 -24.63 17.85
C ALA A 353 -21.49 -26.06 17.47
N TYR A 354 -20.21 -26.24 17.16
CA TYR A 354 -19.68 -27.52 16.67
C TYR A 354 -18.26 -27.81 17.19
N ILE A 355 -17.92 -29.10 17.16
CA ILE A 355 -16.54 -29.58 17.27
C ILE A 355 -16.24 -30.39 16.00
N LEU A 356 -15.18 -30.00 15.31
CA LEU A 356 -14.64 -30.72 14.15
C LEU A 356 -13.31 -31.34 14.52
N HIS A 357 -13.16 -32.64 14.24
CA HIS A 357 -11.90 -33.36 14.33
C HIS A 357 -11.40 -33.75 12.94
N ALA A 358 -10.12 -33.54 12.71
CA ALA A 358 -9.44 -34.01 11.52
C ALA A 358 -8.06 -34.58 11.85
N THR A 359 -7.61 -35.52 11.03
CA THR A 359 -6.23 -36.02 11.04
C THR A 359 -5.51 -35.51 9.81
N PHE A 360 -4.18 -35.40 9.86
CA PHE A 360 -3.41 -35.09 8.68
C PHE A 360 -2.09 -35.85 8.63
N GLN A 361 -1.57 -36.07 7.43
CA GLN A 361 -0.27 -36.67 7.17
C GLN A 361 0.60 -35.66 6.44
N VAL A 362 1.81 -35.42 6.95
CA VAL A 362 2.76 -34.48 6.35
C VAL A 362 4.20 -34.84 6.68
N LYS A 363 5.13 -34.45 5.81
CA LYS A 363 6.56 -34.50 6.10
C LYS A 363 6.94 -33.43 7.13
N VAL A 364 7.46 -33.84 8.28
CA VAL A 364 7.94 -32.94 9.34
C VAL A 364 9.38 -32.48 9.08
N ALA A 365 9.87 -31.52 9.86
CA ALA A 365 11.23 -30.98 9.78
C ALA A 365 12.31 -32.05 9.92
N ALA A 366 12.02 -33.14 10.65
CA ALA A 366 12.92 -34.30 10.76
C ALA A 366 13.03 -35.14 9.47
N GLY A 367 12.23 -34.83 8.44
CA GLY A 367 12.23 -35.51 7.16
C GLY A 367 11.35 -36.76 7.09
N THR A 368 10.79 -37.21 8.22
CA THR A 368 9.82 -38.30 8.32
C THR A 368 8.41 -37.84 7.98
N ILE A 369 7.53 -38.76 7.59
CA ILE A 369 6.09 -38.50 7.48
C ILE A 369 5.45 -38.86 8.82
N GLU A 370 4.72 -37.92 9.40
CA GLU A 370 4.04 -38.12 10.69
C GLU A 370 2.53 -37.82 10.57
N ASN A 371 1.76 -38.41 11.48
CA ASN A 371 0.33 -38.12 11.62
C ASN A 371 0.14 -37.02 12.67
N GLY A 372 -0.59 -35.97 12.30
CA GLY A 372 -1.03 -34.92 13.19
C GLY A 372 -2.55 -34.91 13.41
N GLN A 373 -2.98 -34.05 14.32
CA GLN A 373 -4.38 -33.85 14.69
C GLN A 373 -4.75 -32.38 14.53
N TYR A 374 -5.96 -32.14 14.06
CA TYR A 374 -6.58 -30.83 13.98
C TYR A 374 -7.93 -30.85 14.68
N MET A 375 -8.22 -29.80 15.45
CA MET A 375 -9.49 -29.60 16.13
C MET A 375 -9.97 -28.17 15.93
N ASP A 376 -11.23 -27.99 15.54
CA ASP A 376 -11.91 -26.69 15.50
C ASP A 376 -13.13 -26.75 16.42
N THR A 377 -13.07 -25.97 17.50
CA THR A 377 -14.17 -25.78 18.44
C THR A 377 -14.74 -24.40 18.21
N TRP A 378 -15.98 -24.34 17.73
CA TRP A 378 -16.65 -23.07 17.45
C TRP A 378 -17.96 -22.98 18.23
N LYS A 379 -18.17 -21.82 18.85
CA LYS A 379 -19.39 -21.47 19.56
C LYS A 379 -20.08 -20.27 18.94
N SER A 380 -19.30 -19.26 18.57
CA SER A 380 -19.74 -18.04 17.88
C SER A 380 -18.56 -17.36 17.19
N ASP A 381 -18.81 -16.28 16.44
CA ASP A 381 -17.75 -15.47 15.81
C ASP A 381 -16.78 -14.83 16.80
N ASP A 382 -17.22 -14.68 18.05
CA ASP A 382 -16.45 -14.13 19.17
C ASP A 382 -15.84 -15.20 20.09
N GLU A 383 -16.23 -16.47 19.93
CA GLU A 383 -15.80 -17.57 20.80
C GLU A 383 -15.47 -18.82 19.98
N TRP A 384 -14.18 -19.02 19.71
CA TRP A 384 -13.70 -20.16 18.94
C TRP A 384 -12.23 -20.49 19.21
N ARG A 385 -11.84 -21.74 18.91
CA ARG A 385 -10.47 -22.23 19.02
C ARG A 385 -10.18 -23.24 17.91
N ARG A 386 -9.08 -23.00 17.18
CA ARG A 386 -8.50 -23.94 16.23
C ARG A 386 -7.13 -24.36 16.69
N GLU A 387 -6.87 -25.65 16.67
CA GLU A 387 -5.64 -26.24 17.17
C GLU A 387 -5.15 -27.31 16.21
N ALA A 388 -3.86 -27.25 15.86
CA ALA A 388 -3.17 -28.31 15.15
C ALA A 388 -1.95 -28.76 15.95
N THR A 389 -1.72 -30.07 16.01
CA THR A 389 -0.60 -30.68 16.74
C THR A 389 0.06 -31.78 15.92
N ILE A 390 1.39 -31.85 15.94
CA ILE A 390 2.17 -32.96 15.38
C ILE A 390 3.47 -33.10 16.16
N GLY A 391 3.80 -34.31 16.63
CA GLY A 391 4.96 -34.55 17.48
C GLY A 391 5.01 -33.61 18.69
N LYS A 392 6.08 -32.79 18.76
CA LYS A 392 6.29 -31.76 19.81
C LYS A 392 5.83 -30.36 19.39
N SER A 393 5.21 -30.23 18.22
CA SER A 393 4.81 -28.96 17.62
C SER A 393 3.32 -28.70 17.82
N ARG A 394 2.97 -27.44 18.05
CA ARG A 394 1.60 -26.99 18.32
C ARG A 394 1.35 -25.62 17.72
N PHE A 395 0.20 -25.45 17.07
CA PHE A 395 -0.25 -24.16 16.57
C PHE A 395 -1.70 -23.94 16.95
N ILE A 396 -1.99 -22.84 17.65
CA ILE A 396 -3.34 -22.52 18.12
C ILE A 396 -3.71 -21.11 17.71
N ARG A 397 -4.96 -20.95 17.27
CA ARG A 397 -5.62 -19.65 17.19
C ARG A 397 -6.93 -19.72 17.96
N ALA A 398 -7.22 -18.70 18.75
CA ALA A 398 -8.47 -18.63 19.49
C ALA A 398 -8.98 -17.20 19.59
N ARG A 399 -10.27 -17.06 19.81
CA ARG A 399 -10.95 -15.80 20.14
C ARG A 399 -11.88 -16.03 21.33
N HIS A 400 -11.88 -15.07 22.24
CA HIS A 400 -12.79 -15.01 23.38
C HIS A 400 -13.21 -13.56 23.59
N GLY A 401 -14.38 -13.19 23.05
CA GLY A 401 -14.83 -11.81 22.95
C GLY A 401 -13.91 -10.98 22.06
N GLU A 402 -13.43 -9.87 22.58
CA GLU A 402 -12.48 -8.98 21.89
C GLU A 402 -11.04 -9.53 21.90
N LYS A 403 -10.73 -10.49 22.77
CA LYS A 403 -9.37 -11.03 22.90
C LYS A 403 -9.12 -12.06 21.81
N ARG A 404 -7.96 -11.93 21.17
CA ARG A 404 -7.44 -12.90 20.20
C ARG A 404 -6.15 -13.49 20.73
N TYR A 405 -5.94 -14.76 20.41
CA TYR A 405 -4.80 -15.52 20.88
C TYR A 405 -4.11 -16.24 19.74
N LEU A 406 -2.78 -16.33 19.81
CA LEU A 406 -1.96 -17.09 18.89
C LEU A 406 -0.83 -17.79 19.63
N LEU A 407 -0.76 -19.11 19.49
CA LEU A 407 0.34 -19.94 19.96
C LEU A 407 1.03 -20.60 18.77
N SER A 408 2.36 -20.58 18.75
CA SER A 408 3.19 -21.18 17.70
C SER A 408 4.43 -21.78 18.35
N GLU A 409 4.43 -23.09 18.54
CA GLU A 409 5.47 -23.82 19.28
C GLU A 409 5.99 -25.02 18.50
N GLY A 410 7.27 -25.32 18.68
CA GLY A 410 7.95 -26.48 18.11
C GLY A 410 8.46 -26.29 16.67
N PRO A 411 9.26 -27.25 16.18
CA PRO A 411 9.95 -27.16 14.89
C PRO A 411 9.02 -27.13 13.67
N ASP A 412 7.80 -27.65 13.79
CA ASP A 412 6.85 -27.80 12.67
C ASP A 412 5.71 -26.77 12.71
N ALA A 413 5.81 -25.74 13.56
CA ALA A 413 4.76 -24.73 13.69
C ALA A 413 4.40 -24.02 12.37
N GLY A 414 5.37 -23.89 11.45
CA GLY A 414 5.14 -23.36 10.10
C GLY A 414 4.22 -24.26 9.26
N VAL A 415 4.42 -25.58 9.31
CA VAL A 415 3.55 -26.56 8.63
C VAL A 415 2.15 -26.58 9.25
N LEU A 416 2.07 -26.51 10.59
CA LEU A 416 0.78 -26.46 11.30
C LEU A 416 -0.02 -25.19 10.95
N ARG A 417 0.64 -24.07 10.67
CA ARG A 417 -0.02 -22.88 10.12
C ARG A 417 -0.65 -23.16 8.75
N VAL A 418 0.02 -23.91 7.88
CA VAL A 418 -0.53 -24.33 6.58
C VAL A 418 -1.76 -25.22 6.77
N VAL A 419 -1.78 -26.11 7.76
CA VAL A 419 -2.98 -26.92 8.11
C VAL A 419 -4.17 -26.00 8.42
N LEU A 420 -4.00 -25.00 9.28
CA LEU A 420 -5.08 -24.05 9.61
C LEU A 420 -5.58 -23.29 8.37
N LYS A 421 -4.67 -22.84 7.50
CA LYS A 421 -5.03 -22.15 6.26
C LYS A 421 -5.74 -23.09 5.27
N ALA A 422 -5.31 -24.34 5.17
CA ALA A 422 -5.97 -25.35 4.35
C ALA A 422 -7.35 -25.74 4.89
N MET A 423 -7.59 -25.64 6.20
CA MET A 423 -8.92 -25.90 6.77
C MET A 423 -9.91 -24.74 6.54
N GLU A 424 -9.45 -23.49 6.46
CA GLU A 424 -10.29 -22.31 6.16
C GLU A 424 -9.53 -21.28 5.29
N PRO A 425 -9.51 -21.48 3.96
CA PRO A 425 -8.64 -20.73 3.06
C PRO A 425 -9.23 -19.43 2.55
N ILE A 426 -10.56 -19.26 2.58
CA ILE A 426 -11.27 -18.06 2.09
C ILE A 426 -10.75 -16.83 2.85
N PRO A 427 -10.31 -15.77 2.15
CA PRO A 427 -9.73 -14.60 2.78
C PRO A 427 -10.83 -13.78 3.46
N ALA A 428 -10.53 -13.06 4.53
CA ALA A 428 -11.46 -12.10 5.11
C ALA A 428 -11.90 -11.02 4.09
N ILE A 429 -13.19 -10.64 4.11
CA ILE A 429 -13.71 -9.58 3.23
C ILE A 429 -13.41 -8.15 3.73
N ASP A 430 -12.88 -7.98 4.94
CA ASP A 430 -12.63 -6.66 5.50
C ASP A 430 -11.35 -5.98 4.97
N THR A 431 -10.48 -6.74 4.31
CA THR A 431 -9.30 -6.25 3.58
C THR A 431 -9.42 -6.51 2.07
N PHE A 432 -10.64 -6.79 1.60
CA PHE A 432 -10.91 -7.21 0.25
C PHE A 432 -11.08 -6.00 -0.67
N VAL A 433 -10.37 -6.02 -1.79
CA VAL A 433 -10.52 -5.02 -2.85
C VAL A 433 -11.05 -5.74 -4.09
N GLU A 434 -12.30 -5.47 -4.47
CA GLU A 434 -12.99 -6.15 -5.58
C GLU A 434 -12.18 -6.07 -6.89
N SER A 435 -11.47 -4.97 -7.12
CA SER A 435 -10.64 -4.72 -8.30
C SER A 435 -9.47 -5.69 -8.47
N ASP A 436 -9.05 -6.37 -7.40
CA ASP A 436 -7.92 -7.31 -7.43
C ASP A 436 -8.31 -8.65 -8.06
N TRP A 437 -9.61 -8.92 -8.22
CA TRP A 437 -10.12 -10.24 -8.57
C TRP A 437 -10.64 -10.30 -10.02
N ARG A 438 -10.30 -11.41 -10.68
CA ARG A 438 -10.72 -11.76 -12.03
C ARG A 438 -11.50 -13.07 -11.99
N MET A 439 -12.49 -13.20 -12.86
CA MET A 439 -13.41 -14.34 -12.84
C MET A 439 -13.49 -15.00 -14.20
N LYS A 440 -13.46 -16.33 -14.22
CA LYS A 440 -13.72 -17.11 -15.44
C LYS A 440 -14.27 -18.49 -15.08
N TRP A 441 -14.97 -19.14 -16.01
CA TRP A 441 -15.22 -20.57 -15.87
C TRP A 441 -13.93 -21.37 -15.99
N ASP A 442 -13.86 -22.45 -15.24
CA ASP A 442 -12.77 -23.39 -15.23
C ASP A 442 -13.33 -24.79 -14.91
N THR A 443 -12.50 -25.82 -15.02
CA THR A 443 -12.85 -27.20 -14.69
C THR A 443 -11.85 -27.77 -13.71
N VAL A 444 -12.33 -28.24 -12.56
CA VAL A 444 -11.51 -28.90 -11.54
C VAL A 444 -12.00 -30.33 -11.36
N GLY A 445 -11.18 -31.32 -11.74
CA GLY A 445 -11.54 -32.73 -11.60
C GLY A 445 -12.83 -33.12 -12.34
N GLY A 446 -13.10 -32.48 -13.49
CA GLY A 446 -14.34 -32.67 -14.26
C GLY A 446 -15.56 -31.89 -13.74
N VAL A 447 -15.44 -31.19 -12.61
CA VAL A 447 -16.48 -30.31 -12.09
C VAL A 447 -16.32 -28.93 -12.72
N LYS A 448 -17.41 -28.40 -13.28
CA LYS A 448 -17.46 -27.03 -13.78
C LYS A 448 -17.46 -26.05 -12.60
N THR A 449 -16.58 -25.06 -12.67
CA THR A 449 -16.31 -24.14 -11.56
C THR A 449 -16.18 -22.71 -12.02
N ILE A 450 -16.47 -21.76 -11.14
CA ILE A 450 -16.13 -20.36 -11.29
C ILE A 450 -14.82 -20.13 -10.54
N ARG A 451 -13.79 -19.72 -11.27
CA ARG A 451 -12.49 -19.37 -10.72
C ARG A 451 -12.45 -17.89 -10.40
N VAL A 452 -12.19 -17.54 -9.15
CA VAL A 452 -11.96 -16.20 -8.63
C VAL A 452 -10.47 -16.05 -8.31
N LEU A 453 -9.76 -15.21 -9.07
CA LEU A 453 -8.29 -15.13 -9.04
C LEU A 453 -7.80 -13.70 -8.83
N ALA A 454 -6.89 -13.51 -7.88
CA ALA A 454 -6.07 -12.31 -7.74
C ALA A 454 -4.59 -12.62 -8.02
N GLY A 455 -3.83 -11.61 -8.47
CA GLY A 455 -2.42 -11.73 -8.83
C GLY A 455 -2.18 -12.02 -10.32
N TYR A 456 -0.93 -12.32 -10.68
CA TYR A 456 -0.53 -12.53 -12.06
C TYR A 456 -0.79 -13.96 -12.54
N GLU A 457 -1.29 -14.07 -13.76
CA GLU A 457 -1.42 -15.30 -14.55
C GLU A 457 -0.78 -15.03 -15.91
N SER A 458 0.16 -15.88 -16.32
CA SER A 458 0.77 -15.78 -17.64
C SER A 458 -0.20 -16.21 -18.74
N ALA A 459 0.16 -15.92 -20.00
CA ALA A 459 -0.70 -16.22 -21.16
C ALA A 459 -1.02 -17.71 -21.34
N ASP A 460 -0.18 -18.61 -20.83
CA ASP A 460 -0.38 -20.07 -20.81
C ASP A 460 -1.23 -20.56 -19.63
N GLY A 461 -1.66 -19.67 -18.74
CA GLY A 461 -2.46 -20.00 -17.55
C GLY A 461 -1.65 -20.34 -16.30
N THR A 462 -0.32 -20.23 -16.35
CA THR A 462 0.52 -20.46 -15.16
C THR A 462 0.32 -19.35 -14.14
N LEU A 463 0.07 -19.74 -12.88
CA LEU A 463 -0.15 -18.81 -11.77
C LEU A 463 1.17 -18.44 -11.11
N ASP A 464 1.35 -17.15 -10.79
CA ASP A 464 2.50 -16.67 -10.05
C ASP A 464 2.57 -17.29 -8.65
N THR A 465 3.68 -17.94 -8.34
CA THR A 465 3.85 -18.71 -7.09
C THR A 465 4.04 -17.84 -5.85
N GLU A 466 4.21 -16.53 -5.97
CA GLU A 466 4.38 -15.62 -4.83
C GLU A 466 3.14 -14.76 -4.59
N GLN A 467 2.48 -14.34 -5.67
CA GLN A 467 1.44 -13.31 -5.64
C GLN A 467 0.05 -13.84 -5.96
N ALA A 468 -0.08 -14.94 -6.71
CA ALA A 468 -1.38 -15.42 -7.13
C ALA A 468 -2.17 -16.09 -6.00
N ARG A 469 -3.47 -15.77 -5.95
CA ARG A 469 -4.45 -16.31 -5.00
C ARG A 469 -5.71 -16.68 -5.78
N GLY A 470 -6.00 -17.98 -5.88
CA GLY A 470 -7.11 -18.50 -6.67
C GLY A 470 -8.07 -19.33 -5.83
N TYR A 471 -9.36 -19.23 -6.15
CA TYR A 471 -10.44 -19.96 -5.50
C TYR A 471 -11.41 -20.46 -6.57
N TRP A 472 -11.80 -21.73 -6.47
CA TRP A 472 -12.69 -22.37 -7.44
C TRP A 472 -13.94 -22.82 -6.71
N PHE A 473 -15.07 -22.23 -7.09
CA PHE A 473 -16.38 -22.56 -6.57
C PHE A 473 -17.16 -23.37 -7.61
N ASP A 474 -17.77 -24.48 -7.23
CA ASP A 474 -18.70 -25.17 -8.14
C ASP A 474 -20.00 -24.36 -8.34
N GLU A 475 -20.90 -24.84 -9.19
CA GLU A 475 -22.16 -24.14 -9.49
C GLU A 475 -23.08 -23.95 -8.26
N SER A 476 -22.91 -24.75 -7.20
CA SER A 476 -23.63 -24.58 -5.94
C SER A 476 -22.95 -23.60 -4.98
N GLY A 477 -21.74 -23.13 -5.32
CA GLY A 477 -20.91 -22.28 -4.48
C GLY A 477 -19.97 -23.05 -3.55
N LYS A 478 -19.87 -24.37 -3.64
CA LYS A 478 -18.91 -25.14 -2.83
C LYS A 478 -17.50 -24.83 -3.28
N LEU A 479 -16.62 -24.54 -2.33
CA LEU A 479 -15.19 -24.38 -2.61
C LEU A 479 -14.59 -25.76 -2.89
N VAL A 480 -14.09 -25.99 -4.11
CA VAL A 480 -13.51 -27.28 -4.52
C VAL A 480 -12.00 -27.25 -4.66
N LYS A 481 -11.42 -26.07 -4.94
CA LYS A 481 -9.97 -25.89 -5.05
C LYS A 481 -9.54 -24.50 -4.58
N THR A 482 -8.33 -24.40 -4.06
CA THR A 482 -7.64 -23.12 -3.81
C THR A 482 -6.21 -23.16 -4.33
N TYR A 483 -5.64 -21.98 -4.57
CA TYR A 483 -4.24 -21.78 -4.88
C TYR A 483 -3.73 -20.58 -4.09
N PHE A 484 -2.63 -20.72 -3.36
CA PHE A 484 -1.95 -19.61 -2.70
C PHE A 484 -0.47 -19.95 -2.52
N ARG A 485 0.42 -19.05 -2.94
CA ARG A 485 1.87 -19.18 -2.74
C ARG A 485 2.46 -20.53 -3.21
N GLY A 486 2.08 -20.99 -4.41
CA GLY A 486 2.51 -22.29 -4.93
C GLY A 486 1.84 -23.52 -4.29
N ILE A 487 0.98 -23.32 -3.29
CA ILE A 487 0.23 -24.38 -2.62
C ILE A 487 -1.17 -24.46 -3.21
N GLU A 488 -1.53 -25.64 -3.70
CA GLU A 488 -2.89 -25.97 -4.13
C GLU A 488 -3.60 -26.78 -3.05
N THR A 489 -4.90 -26.53 -2.84
CA THR A 489 -5.75 -27.47 -2.11
C THR A 489 -6.85 -28.00 -3.01
N GLN A 490 -7.19 -29.28 -2.87
CA GLN A 490 -8.32 -29.93 -3.54
C GLN A 490 -9.23 -30.55 -2.48
N ARG A 491 -10.52 -30.26 -2.57
CA ARG A 491 -11.54 -30.69 -1.61
C ARG A 491 -12.46 -31.70 -2.26
N ILE A 492 -12.60 -32.87 -1.64
CA ILE A 492 -13.38 -33.98 -2.18
C ILE A 492 -14.15 -34.68 -1.06
N ASP A 493 -15.05 -35.59 -1.46
CA ASP A 493 -15.91 -36.38 -0.56
C ASP A 493 -16.70 -35.47 0.39
N PHE A 494 -17.55 -34.60 -0.16
CA PHE A 494 -18.34 -33.67 0.66
C PHE A 494 -19.47 -34.41 1.39
N LYS A 495 -19.71 -34.06 2.65
CA LYS A 495 -20.85 -34.52 3.45
C LYS A 495 -21.53 -33.34 4.12
N ASP A 496 -22.85 -33.41 4.21
CA ASP A 496 -23.63 -32.34 4.82
C ASP A 496 -23.54 -32.38 6.35
N PHE A 497 -23.41 -31.19 6.93
CA PHE A 497 -23.57 -30.92 8.35
C PHE A 497 -24.30 -29.60 8.50
N SER A 498 -25.52 -29.64 9.05
CA SER A 498 -26.35 -28.44 9.29
C SER A 498 -26.44 -27.50 8.07
N ASP A 499 -26.78 -28.09 6.92
CA ASP A 499 -26.91 -27.43 5.60
C ASP A 499 -25.60 -26.88 5.00
N VAL A 500 -24.45 -27.26 5.56
CA VAL A 500 -23.11 -26.92 5.05
C VAL A 500 -22.43 -28.17 4.51
N ALA A 501 -21.84 -28.07 3.31
CA ALA A 501 -21.13 -29.17 2.69
C ALA A 501 -19.66 -29.20 3.14
N ILE A 502 -19.32 -30.19 3.97
CA ILE A 502 -18.01 -30.34 4.57
C ILE A 502 -17.16 -31.31 3.76
N ALA A 503 -16.04 -30.84 3.22
CA ALA A 503 -15.06 -31.70 2.57
C ALA A 503 -14.46 -32.70 3.58
N ARG A 504 -14.61 -34.00 3.33
CA ARG A 504 -14.05 -35.05 4.21
C ARG A 504 -12.60 -35.35 3.92
N GLU A 505 -12.12 -35.04 2.72
CA GLU A 505 -10.72 -35.15 2.33
C GLU A 505 -10.25 -33.85 1.67
N ILE A 506 -9.12 -33.33 2.14
CA ILE A 506 -8.44 -32.16 1.58
C ILE A 506 -7.01 -32.57 1.23
N ARG A 507 -6.69 -32.53 -0.06
CA ARG A 507 -5.33 -32.77 -0.57
C ARG A 507 -4.63 -31.43 -0.68
N VAL A 508 -3.45 -31.32 -0.09
CA VAL A 508 -2.59 -30.14 -0.18
C VAL A 508 -1.40 -30.50 -1.05
N LEU A 509 -1.29 -29.82 -2.19
CA LEU A 509 -0.27 -30.08 -3.20
C LEU A 509 0.71 -28.91 -3.26
N HIS A 510 1.98 -29.24 -3.46
CA HIS A 510 3.05 -28.29 -3.78
C HIS A 510 3.69 -28.78 -5.07
N ASP A 511 3.81 -27.91 -6.08
CA ASP A 511 4.29 -28.30 -7.42
C ASP A 511 3.56 -29.53 -7.98
N HIS A 512 2.24 -29.59 -7.79
CA HIS A 512 1.35 -30.71 -8.17
C HIS A 512 1.65 -32.06 -7.48
N GLN A 513 2.56 -32.09 -6.51
CA GLN A 513 2.84 -33.27 -5.70
C GLN A 513 2.09 -33.21 -4.37
N LEU A 514 1.51 -34.34 -3.94
CA LEU A 514 0.82 -34.43 -2.67
C LEU A 514 1.82 -34.24 -1.52
N GLY A 515 1.76 -33.09 -0.85
CA GLY A 515 2.61 -32.76 0.29
C GLY A 515 1.93 -33.03 1.64
N MET A 516 0.60 -32.90 1.69
CA MET A 516 -0.19 -33.18 2.88
C MET A 516 -1.60 -33.68 2.52
N LEU A 517 -2.09 -34.63 3.32
CA LEU A 517 -3.45 -35.14 3.23
C LEU A 517 -4.17 -34.88 4.55
N ILE A 518 -5.28 -34.15 4.52
CA ILE A 518 -6.13 -33.88 5.70
C ILE A 518 -7.44 -34.66 5.54
N ARG A 519 -7.86 -35.37 6.59
CA ARG A 519 -9.12 -36.12 6.64
C ARG A 519 -9.96 -35.62 7.80
N VAL A 520 -11.14 -35.08 7.52
CA VAL A 520 -12.13 -34.77 8.57
C VAL A 520 -12.71 -36.09 9.05
N THR A 521 -12.42 -36.46 10.29
CA THR A 521 -12.82 -37.74 10.88
C THR A 521 -14.18 -37.63 11.55
N GLU A 522 -14.44 -36.51 12.22
CA GLU A 522 -15.68 -36.30 12.96
C GLU A 522 -16.13 -34.84 12.86
N MET A 523 -17.44 -34.65 12.82
CA MET A 523 -18.05 -33.36 13.02
C MET A 523 -19.36 -33.55 13.79
N SER A 524 -19.47 -32.89 14.93
CA SER A 524 -20.61 -33.05 15.83
C SER A 524 -21.08 -31.70 16.38
N ALA A 525 -22.38 -31.61 16.68
CA ALA A 525 -22.94 -30.46 17.37
C ALA A 525 -22.41 -30.42 18.81
N ALA A 526 -21.96 -29.26 19.25
CA ALA A 526 -21.38 -29.09 20.57
C ALA A 526 -22.48 -28.78 21.61
N ALA A 527 -22.97 -29.81 22.31
CA ALA A 527 -24.00 -29.63 23.35
C ALA A 527 -23.50 -28.77 24.53
N THR A 528 -22.22 -28.92 24.90
CA THR A 528 -21.56 -28.14 25.97
C THR A 528 -20.10 -27.87 25.62
N ILE A 529 -19.71 -26.59 25.54
CA ILE A 529 -18.31 -26.17 25.36
C ILE A 529 -17.82 -25.48 26.64
N PRO A 530 -16.73 -25.96 27.28
CA PRO A 530 -16.16 -25.29 28.45
C PRO A 530 -15.71 -23.86 28.13
N GLN A 531 -16.16 -22.85 28.90
CA GLN A 531 -15.84 -21.44 28.63
C GLN A 531 -14.33 -21.13 28.64
N ASN A 532 -13.55 -21.86 29.44
CA ASN A 532 -12.11 -21.65 29.56
C ASN A 532 -11.32 -22.18 28.36
N ILE A 533 -11.92 -22.92 27.43
CA ILE A 533 -11.20 -23.50 26.29
C ILE A 533 -10.68 -22.42 25.34
N PHE A 534 -11.32 -21.25 25.30
CA PHE A 534 -10.97 -20.16 24.38
C PHE A 534 -9.88 -19.21 24.90
N ASP A 535 -9.52 -19.28 26.19
CA ASP A 535 -8.48 -18.42 26.79
C ASP A 535 -7.12 -19.10 26.72
N LEU A 536 -6.13 -18.41 26.12
CA LEU A 536 -4.73 -18.81 26.14
C LEU A 536 -3.90 -17.74 26.87
N ARG A 537 -3.89 -17.83 28.20
CA ARG A 537 -3.17 -16.87 29.05
C ARG A 537 -1.69 -16.79 28.64
N GLY A 538 -1.19 -15.56 28.48
CA GLY A 538 0.19 -15.29 28.04
C GLY A 538 0.38 -15.21 26.51
N HIS A 539 -0.65 -15.52 25.72
CA HIS A 539 -0.55 -15.60 24.25
C HIS A 539 -1.50 -14.63 23.53
N GLN A 540 -1.78 -13.48 24.15
CA GLN A 540 -2.60 -12.44 23.55
C GLN A 540 -1.94 -11.89 22.28
N TRP A 541 -2.70 -11.86 21.20
CA TRP A 541 -2.25 -11.42 19.90
C TRP A 541 -3.10 -10.24 19.42
N LYS A 542 -2.44 -9.14 19.05
CA LYS A 542 -3.10 -8.04 18.33
C LYS A 542 -3.01 -8.34 16.84
N ARG A 543 -4.17 -8.31 16.17
CA ARG A 543 -4.29 -8.60 14.74
C ARG A 543 -3.36 -7.66 13.95
N ALA A 544 -2.43 -8.24 13.20
CA ALA A 544 -1.84 -7.56 12.04
C ALA A 544 -2.78 -7.83 10.85
N PHE A 545 -2.85 -6.95 9.85
CA PHE A 545 -3.65 -7.13 8.63
C PHE A 545 -3.29 -8.44 7.92
N THR A 546 -3.89 -9.54 8.35
CA THR A 546 -3.78 -10.87 7.78
C THR A 546 -5.13 -11.22 7.19
N ASP A 547 -5.10 -11.99 6.10
CA ASP A 547 -6.25 -12.54 5.34
C ASP A 547 -7.20 -13.44 6.18
N GLU A 548 -7.17 -13.35 7.51
CA GLU A 548 -7.68 -14.38 8.42
C GLU A 548 -8.61 -13.78 9.49
N VAL A 549 -9.83 -13.46 9.06
CA VAL A 549 -11.02 -13.18 9.88
C VAL A 549 -12.19 -13.97 9.29
N ARG A 550 -12.97 -14.60 10.17
CA ARG A 550 -14.23 -15.28 9.85
C ARG A 550 -15.25 -14.26 9.40
#